data_AF-A0A6L9ZUP8-F1
#
_entry.id   AF-A0A6L9ZUP8-F1
#
_cell.length_a   1.000
_cell.length_b   1.000
_cell.length_c   1.000
_cell.angle_alpha   90.00
_cell.angle_beta   90.00
_cell.angle_gamma   90.00
#
_symmetry.space_group_name_H-M   'P 1'
#
loop_
_entity.id
_entity.type
_entity.pdbx_description
1 polymer ?
#
loop_
_entity_poly.entity_id
_entity_poly.type
_entity_poly.pdbx_seq_one_letter_code
_entity_poly.pdbx_strand_id
1 'polypeptide(L)'
;MTNLNYLETSGWLNSLKEGKSIDYNYHPLPWYSYPAIEFIEDKLKGDFRVFEYGSGQSTFWYADRVKQVVSVEHNPDYFAKVSTDIPQNVKLVLREDRQSYVEEIQNYENGNFDVIIIDGIERVKCAEICGKKLSKNGWIVFDNSDREGNDRGVILLHHQGFKRIDFYGLVPSQRYKSCTSIFFESDDFLSELKLPSQKQSCLGISLGQAEAMDKRQNKNQGSRDNRILACYEAIKNQPYAAEIYQQLGDVCYSQGQIEKSIRSYQKAIQLQPNLAVAYAKLGKIYSQKGQLEQAIAYYQKVITLEPKSPSIYWSIGDILQKQGRLFEANIYQQKALEIKPDLMRKSYALNQLDLKLASYLTWENGFFIEAGANDGISQSNTLYFEKYKNWQGILIEAIPELAEKCRINRSKSAVENYALVPFNYGQDYIKMYYCNLMSFVDGAIKSEEEKKVHLKAGCQVQNINHSYEINVRVRTLTAILDKYEVENIDLFSLDVEGFELDVLQGIDFDKYRPKFMLIEVRYGDRKAIDSFLRRLYEPVAVLSNSVNETLPERSHQDILYKAT
;
A
#
# COMPACT_ATOMS: atom_id res chain seq x y z
N MET A 1 5.91 -0.21 -40.06
CA MET A 1 4.70 -0.85 -39.53
C MET A 1 4.31 -0.09 -38.28
N THR A 2 3.08 0.43 -38.25
CA THR A 2 2.55 1.35 -37.25
C THR A 2 2.55 0.74 -35.84
N ASN A 3 3.05 1.49 -34.86
CA ASN A 3 2.96 1.18 -33.42
C ASN A 3 1.50 1.31 -32.96
N LEU A 4 0.63 0.37 -33.35
CA LEU A 4 -0.73 0.30 -32.82
C LEU A 4 -0.67 -0.27 -31.40
N ASN A 5 -1.33 0.39 -30.46
CA ASN A 5 -1.36 -0.06 -29.06
C ASN A 5 -2.34 -1.23 -28.88
N TYR A 6 -2.27 -1.93 -27.75
CA TYR A 6 -3.12 -3.10 -27.47
C TYR A 6 -4.62 -2.80 -27.56
N LEU A 7 -5.07 -1.63 -27.11
CA LEU A 7 -6.50 -1.26 -27.13
C LEU A 7 -7.03 -1.04 -28.55
N GLU A 8 -6.14 -0.63 -29.46
CA GLU A 8 -6.43 -0.55 -30.89
C GLU A 8 -6.46 -1.95 -31.48
N THR A 9 -5.43 -2.76 -31.29
CA THR A 9 -5.31 -4.09 -31.95
C THR A 9 -6.26 -5.15 -31.38
N SER A 10 -6.72 -5.02 -30.14
CA SER A 10 -7.74 -5.89 -29.53
C SER A 10 -9.17 -5.58 -29.98
N GLY A 11 -9.39 -4.41 -30.60
CA GLY A 11 -10.74 -3.95 -30.96
C GLY A 11 -11.52 -3.32 -29.80
N TRP A 12 -10.91 -3.07 -28.64
CA TRP A 12 -11.62 -2.49 -27.50
C TRP A 12 -12.22 -1.12 -27.80
N LEU A 13 -11.49 -0.27 -28.52
CA LEU A 13 -12.01 1.04 -28.95
C LEU A 13 -13.22 0.90 -29.89
N ASN A 14 -13.19 -0.04 -30.83
CA ASN A 14 -14.31 -0.32 -31.72
C ASN A 14 -15.51 -0.85 -30.93
N SER A 15 -15.28 -1.81 -30.03
CA SER A 15 -16.31 -2.36 -29.15
C SER A 15 -17.00 -1.30 -28.29
N LEU A 16 -16.21 -0.38 -27.69
CA LEU A 16 -16.74 0.69 -26.86
C LEU A 16 -17.55 1.70 -27.67
N LYS A 17 -17.11 2.01 -28.90
CA LYS A 17 -17.80 2.94 -29.80
C LYS A 17 -19.13 2.37 -30.30
N GLU A 18 -19.13 1.10 -30.72
CA GLU A 18 -20.31 0.46 -31.31
C GLU A 18 -21.27 -0.12 -30.26
N GLY A 19 -20.86 -0.17 -28.98
CA GLY A 19 -21.66 -0.78 -27.91
C GLY A 19 -21.88 -2.28 -28.11
N LYS A 20 -20.98 -2.95 -28.84
CA LYS A 20 -21.02 -4.37 -29.18
C LYS A 20 -19.68 -5.01 -28.85
N SER A 21 -19.69 -6.30 -28.52
CA SER A 21 -18.46 -7.07 -28.31
C SER A 21 -17.88 -7.52 -29.66
N ILE A 22 -16.88 -6.79 -30.16
CA ILE A 22 -16.26 -7.00 -31.49
C ILE A 22 -14.74 -6.75 -31.49
N ASP A 23 -14.02 -7.46 -32.36
CA ASP A 23 -12.57 -7.31 -32.52
C ASP A 23 -12.20 -6.10 -33.41
N TYR A 24 -10.89 -5.93 -33.65
CA TYR A 24 -10.38 -4.85 -34.52
C TYR A 24 -10.94 -4.89 -35.94
N ASN A 25 -11.23 -6.09 -36.46
CA ASN A 25 -11.79 -6.33 -37.78
C ASN A 25 -13.33 -6.41 -37.78
N TYR A 26 -13.98 -6.00 -36.69
CA TYR A 26 -15.44 -6.04 -36.50
C TYR A 26 -16.05 -7.45 -36.47
N HIS A 27 -15.23 -8.48 -36.21
CA HIS A 27 -15.75 -9.83 -35.97
C HIS A 27 -16.29 -9.94 -34.52
N PRO A 28 -17.30 -10.80 -34.28
CA PRO A 28 -17.82 -11.06 -32.94
C PRO A 28 -16.71 -11.43 -31.94
N LEU A 29 -16.85 -10.98 -30.69
CA LEU A 29 -16.04 -11.44 -29.55
C LEU A 29 -16.91 -11.90 -28.39
N PRO A 30 -16.45 -12.85 -27.56
CA PRO A 30 -17.12 -13.17 -26.30
C PRO A 30 -17.13 -11.98 -25.33
N TRP A 31 -18.14 -11.91 -24.46
CA TRP A 31 -18.26 -10.86 -23.43
C TRP A 31 -17.35 -11.07 -22.21
N TYR A 32 -16.19 -11.70 -22.42
CA TYR A 32 -15.25 -12.06 -21.35
C TYR A 32 -14.15 -11.01 -21.20
N SER A 33 -13.32 -11.16 -20.17
CA SER A 33 -12.08 -10.40 -20.10
C SER A 33 -11.16 -10.77 -21.27
N TYR A 34 -10.51 -9.78 -21.89
CA TYR A 34 -9.59 -10.04 -23.01
C TYR A 34 -8.51 -11.09 -22.70
N PRO A 35 -7.88 -11.12 -21.50
CA PRO A 35 -6.93 -12.18 -21.18
C PRO A 35 -7.54 -13.58 -21.23
N ALA A 36 -8.82 -13.74 -20.87
CA ALA A 36 -9.51 -15.02 -20.98
C ALA A 36 -9.76 -15.39 -22.44
N ILE A 37 -10.22 -14.43 -23.26
CA ILE A 37 -10.45 -14.63 -24.71
C ILE A 37 -9.16 -15.09 -25.38
N GLU A 38 -8.05 -14.38 -25.15
CA GLU A 38 -6.73 -14.76 -25.65
C GLU A 38 -6.38 -16.17 -25.20
N PHE A 39 -6.51 -16.47 -23.90
CA PHE A 39 -6.11 -17.77 -23.38
C PHE A 39 -6.88 -18.97 -23.98
N ILE A 40 -8.16 -18.80 -24.34
CA ILE A 40 -8.99 -19.89 -24.86
C ILE A 40 -9.04 -19.97 -26.39
N GLU A 41 -8.76 -18.88 -27.11
CA GLU A 41 -8.93 -18.79 -28.57
C GLU A 41 -8.23 -19.95 -29.31
N ASP A 42 -6.97 -20.22 -28.96
CA ASP A 42 -6.17 -21.28 -29.60
C ASP A 42 -6.40 -22.69 -29.03
N LYS A 43 -7.20 -22.81 -27.97
CA LYS A 43 -7.53 -24.10 -27.34
C LYS A 43 -8.77 -24.75 -27.93
N LEU A 44 -9.60 -23.97 -28.63
CA LEU A 44 -10.81 -24.48 -29.29
C LEU A 44 -10.45 -25.35 -30.49
N LYS A 45 -11.16 -26.47 -30.64
CA LYS A 45 -11.00 -27.39 -31.77
C LYS A 45 -12.30 -27.44 -32.57
N GLY A 46 -12.15 -27.61 -33.88
CA GLY A 46 -13.27 -27.64 -34.83
C GLY A 46 -14.29 -28.75 -34.58
N ASP A 47 -13.93 -29.79 -33.83
CA ASP A 47 -14.82 -30.90 -33.46
C ASP A 47 -15.59 -30.67 -32.14
N PHE A 48 -15.29 -29.59 -31.42
CA PHE A 48 -15.88 -29.32 -30.12
C PHE A 48 -17.37 -29.00 -30.15
N ARG A 49 -18.04 -29.32 -29.04
CA ARG A 49 -19.41 -28.95 -28.74
C ARG A 49 -19.43 -27.96 -27.59
N VAL A 50 -20.12 -26.85 -27.77
CA VAL A 50 -20.22 -25.76 -26.80
C VAL A 50 -21.65 -25.64 -26.30
N PHE A 51 -21.83 -25.52 -24.99
CA PHE A 51 -23.09 -25.13 -24.37
C PHE A 51 -22.95 -23.76 -23.72
N GLU A 52 -23.90 -22.85 -23.98
CA GLU A 52 -23.88 -21.49 -23.49
C GLU A 52 -25.17 -21.15 -22.75
N TYR A 53 -25.03 -20.85 -21.46
CA TYR A 53 -26.04 -20.10 -20.72
C TYR A 53 -25.90 -18.63 -21.10
N GLY A 54 -26.78 -18.16 -21.98
CA GLY A 54 -26.76 -16.84 -22.57
C GLY A 54 -26.75 -16.96 -24.10
N SER A 55 -26.75 -15.81 -24.78
CA SER A 55 -26.57 -15.74 -26.22
C SER A 55 -25.95 -14.39 -26.61
N GLY A 56 -25.50 -14.26 -27.86
CA GLY A 56 -25.04 -12.99 -28.42
C GLY A 56 -23.75 -13.11 -29.22
N GLN A 57 -22.85 -12.14 -29.09
CA GLN A 57 -21.58 -12.11 -29.83
C GLN A 57 -20.67 -13.31 -29.51
N SER A 58 -20.69 -13.80 -28.28
CA SER A 58 -20.04 -15.06 -27.89
C SER A 58 -20.56 -16.24 -28.72
N THR A 59 -21.88 -16.36 -28.90
CA THR A 59 -22.49 -17.43 -29.71
C THR A 59 -21.91 -17.48 -31.12
N PHE A 60 -21.83 -16.33 -31.81
CA PHE A 60 -21.26 -16.25 -33.16
C PHE A 60 -19.75 -16.56 -33.15
N TRP A 61 -19.01 -16.06 -32.17
CA TRP A 61 -17.57 -16.30 -32.06
C TRP A 61 -17.23 -17.79 -31.91
N TYR A 62 -18.01 -18.52 -31.10
CA TYR A 62 -17.88 -19.97 -30.96
C TYR A 62 -18.35 -20.71 -32.22
N ALA A 63 -19.45 -20.27 -32.84
CA ALA A 63 -19.99 -20.92 -34.04
C ALA A 63 -18.97 -20.98 -35.19
N ASP A 64 -18.13 -19.96 -35.34
CA ASP A 64 -17.07 -19.94 -36.36
C ASP A 64 -15.92 -20.92 -36.10
N ARG A 65 -15.82 -21.48 -34.87
CA ARG A 65 -14.64 -22.22 -34.39
C ARG A 65 -14.91 -23.68 -34.05
N VAL A 66 -16.17 -24.07 -33.84
CA VAL A 66 -16.53 -25.37 -33.26
C VAL A 66 -17.63 -26.08 -34.05
N LYS A 67 -17.79 -27.38 -33.82
CA LYS A 67 -18.74 -28.23 -34.54
C LYS A 67 -20.18 -27.88 -34.23
N GLN A 68 -20.47 -27.52 -32.99
CA GLN A 68 -21.84 -27.24 -32.52
C GLN A 68 -21.83 -26.26 -31.36
N VAL A 69 -22.76 -25.29 -31.39
CA VAL A 69 -23.08 -24.45 -30.24
C VAL A 69 -24.54 -24.63 -29.86
N VAL A 70 -24.82 -24.74 -28.57
CA VAL A 70 -26.17 -24.71 -28.02
C VAL A 70 -26.24 -23.52 -27.07
N SER A 71 -27.06 -22.54 -27.39
CA SER A 71 -27.21 -21.33 -26.57
C SER A 71 -28.62 -21.25 -26.03
N VAL A 72 -28.77 -21.03 -24.73
CA VAL A 72 -30.06 -20.83 -24.08
C VAL A 72 -30.21 -19.38 -23.65
N GLU A 73 -31.28 -18.73 -24.12
CA GLU A 73 -31.62 -17.34 -23.83
C GLU A 73 -32.92 -17.29 -23.02
N HIS A 74 -33.00 -16.38 -22.05
CA HIS A 74 -34.17 -16.19 -21.21
C HIS A 74 -35.01 -14.99 -21.64
N ASN A 75 -34.42 -14.01 -22.32
CA ASN A 75 -35.09 -12.78 -22.73
C ASN A 75 -35.64 -12.92 -24.17
N PRO A 76 -36.96 -12.87 -24.39
CA PRO A 76 -37.57 -13.02 -25.71
C PRO A 76 -37.12 -11.96 -26.72
N ASP A 77 -37.00 -10.70 -26.28
CA ASP A 77 -36.60 -9.59 -27.16
C ASP A 77 -35.15 -9.75 -27.61
N TYR A 78 -34.29 -10.22 -26.71
CA TYR A 78 -32.89 -10.49 -27.03
C TYR A 78 -32.74 -11.74 -27.89
N PHE A 79 -33.49 -12.80 -27.59
CA PHE A 79 -33.57 -14.01 -28.42
C PHE A 79 -33.97 -13.67 -29.86
N ALA A 80 -35.01 -12.85 -30.05
CA ALA A 80 -35.45 -12.42 -31.37
C ALA A 80 -34.32 -11.70 -32.13
N LYS A 81 -33.56 -10.81 -31.46
CA LYS A 81 -32.41 -10.12 -32.06
C LYS A 81 -31.32 -11.10 -32.52
N VAL A 82 -30.92 -12.04 -31.67
CA VAL A 82 -29.86 -13.00 -31.97
C VAL A 82 -30.29 -14.02 -33.03
N SER A 83 -31.57 -14.40 -33.05
CA SER A 83 -32.11 -15.41 -33.97
C SER A 83 -32.06 -15.02 -35.45
N THR A 84 -31.96 -13.73 -35.76
CA THR A 84 -32.04 -13.20 -37.14
C THR A 84 -30.98 -13.78 -38.06
N ASP A 85 -29.74 -13.93 -37.56
CA ASP A 85 -28.57 -14.29 -38.37
C ASP A 85 -27.85 -15.55 -37.83
N ILE A 86 -28.60 -16.43 -37.16
CA ILE A 86 -28.02 -17.54 -36.41
C ILE A 86 -27.34 -18.58 -37.34
N PRO A 87 -26.07 -18.97 -37.10
CA PRO A 87 -25.40 -19.94 -37.96
C PRO A 87 -26.01 -21.34 -37.87
N GLN A 88 -25.85 -22.14 -38.93
CA GLN A 88 -26.48 -23.48 -39.03
C GLN A 88 -26.04 -24.47 -37.95
N ASN A 89 -24.82 -24.32 -37.43
CA ASN A 89 -24.29 -25.17 -36.36
C ASN A 89 -24.70 -24.70 -34.95
N VAL A 90 -25.55 -23.67 -34.84
CA VAL A 90 -26.05 -23.14 -33.57
C VAL A 90 -27.50 -23.55 -33.35
N LYS A 91 -27.78 -24.14 -32.18
CA LYS A 91 -29.13 -24.34 -31.67
C LYS A 91 -29.41 -23.28 -30.60
N LEU A 92 -30.18 -22.26 -30.95
CA LEU A 92 -30.64 -21.23 -30.02
C LEU A 92 -32.00 -21.62 -29.41
N VAL A 93 -32.11 -21.61 -28.08
CA VAL A 93 -33.30 -22.05 -27.34
C VAL A 93 -33.81 -20.93 -26.42
N LEU A 94 -35.10 -20.60 -26.49
CA LEU A 94 -35.75 -19.66 -25.57
C LEU A 94 -36.31 -20.41 -24.34
N ARG A 95 -35.94 -19.95 -23.15
CA ARG A 95 -36.44 -20.42 -21.85
C ARG A 95 -36.68 -19.24 -20.92
N GLU A 96 -37.89 -18.69 -20.97
CA GLU A 96 -38.28 -17.53 -20.14
C GLU A 96 -38.35 -17.88 -18.65
N ASP A 97 -38.77 -19.11 -18.32
CA ASP A 97 -38.76 -19.59 -16.96
C ASP A 97 -37.34 -19.92 -16.49
N ARG A 98 -36.97 -19.39 -15.33
CA ARG A 98 -35.61 -19.51 -14.77
C ARG A 98 -35.20 -20.94 -14.47
N GLN A 99 -36.13 -21.80 -14.07
CA GLN A 99 -35.82 -23.19 -13.78
C GLN A 99 -35.55 -23.95 -15.07
N SER A 100 -36.45 -23.81 -16.05
CA SER A 100 -36.29 -24.42 -17.38
C SER A 100 -35.03 -23.94 -18.11
N TYR A 101 -34.62 -22.68 -17.88
CA TYR A 101 -33.39 -22.10 -18.39
C TYR A 101 -32.15 -22.83 -17.85
N VAL A 102 -32.09 -22.98 -16.53
CA VAL A 102 -31.00 -23.68 -15.84
C VAL A 102 -30.98 -25.14 -16.31
N GLU A 103 -32.12 -25.83 -16.28
CA GLU A 103 -32.22 -27.26 -16.57
C GLU A 103 -32.03 -27.63 -18.05
N GLU A 104 -32.01 -26.67 -18.99
CA GLU A 104 -31.92 -26.94 -20.43
C GLU A 104 -30.72 -27.81 -20.81
N ILE A 105 -29.58 -27.68 -20.14
CA ILE A 105 -28.40 -28.53 -20.41
C ILE A 105 -28.67 -30.01 -20.13
N GLN A 106 -29.60 -30.32 -19.23
CA GLN A 106 -29.93 -31.69 -18.82
C GLN A 106 -30.75 -32.43 -19.88
N ASN A 107 -31.51 -31.69 -20.70
CA ASN A 107 -32.36 -32.22 -21.78
C ASN A 107 -31.57 -32.87 -22.92
N TYR A 108 -30.25 -32.71 -22.94
CA TYR A 108 -29.38 -33.34 -23.95
C TYR A 108 -28.97 -34.73 -23.48
N GLU A 109 -29.77 -35.74 -23.84
CA GLU A 109 -29.55 -37.14 -23.45
C GLU A 109 -28.28 -37.74 -24.10
N ASN A 110 -28.01 -37.38 -25.35
CA ASN A 110 -26.90 -37.94 -26.14
C ASN A 110 -25.72 -36.95 -26.28
N GLY A 111 -24.86 -36.96 -25.25
CA GLY A 111 -23.50 -36.46 -25.31
C GLY A 111 -23.21 -35.24 -24.44
N ASN A 112 -21.91 -35.07 -24.17
CA ASN A 112 -21.35 -34.01 -23.35
C ASN A 112 -20.87 -32.83 -24.21
N PHE A 113 -20.53 -31.74 -23.54
CA PHE A 113 -19.99 -30.52 -24.12
C PHE A 113 -18.53 -30.36 -23.70
N ASP A 114 -17.69 -29.99 -24.66
CA ASP A 114 -16.26 -29.76 -24.43
C ASP A 114 -16.03 -28.39 -23.77
N VAL A 115 -16.93 -27.43 -24.03
CA VAL A 115 -16.94 -26.13 -23.36
C VAL A 115 -18.33 -25.81 -22.85
N ILE A 116 -18.43 -25.41 -21.59
CA ILE A 116 -19.68 -24.90 -21.01
C ILE A 116 -19.46 -23.45 -20.56
N ILE A 117 -20.34 -22.55 -20.96
CA ILE A 117 -20.26 -21.12 -20.66
C ILE A 117 -21.39 -20.74 -19.72
N ILE A 118 -21.03 -20.05 -18.64
CA ILE A 118 -21.96 -19.50 -17.65
C ILE A 118 -21.90 -17.97 -17.76
N ASP A 119 -22.74 -17.40 -18.63
CA ASP A 119 -22.83 -15.94 -18.87
C ASP A 119 -24.27 -15.37 -18.76
N GLY A 120 -25.24 -16.22 -18.40
CA GLY A 120 -26.65 -15.84 -18.32
C GLY A 120 -27.15 -15.52 -16.93
N ILE A 121 -28.46 -15.67 -16.72
CA ILE A 121 -29.07 -15.55 -15.40
C ILE A 121 -28.82 -16.80 -14.54
N GLU A 122 -29.09 -16.72 -13.24
CA GLU A 122 -29.01 -17.86 -12.31
C GLU A 122 -27.65 -18.60 -12.31
N ARG A 123 -26.55 -17.87 -12.57
CA ARG A 123 -25.18 -18.41 -12.74
C ARG A 123 -24.77 -19.45 -11.69
N VAL A 124 -25.14 -19.26 -10.43
CA VAL A 124 -24.85 -20.20 -9.33
C VAL A 124 -25.53 -21.56 -9.55
N LYS A 125 -26.80 -21.57 -9.97
CA LYS A 125 -27.53 -22.82 -10.24
C LYS A 125 -27.04 -23.47 -11.54
N CYS A 126 -26.73 -22.68 -12.56
CA CYS A 126 -26.08 -23.19 -13.77
C CYS A 126 -24.78 -23.93 -13.43
N ALA A 127 -23.94 -23.34 -12.58
CA ALA A 127 -22.69 -23.94 -12.09
C ALA A 127 -22.91 -25.21 -11.27
N GLU A 128 -24.01 -25.29 -10.50
CA GLU A 128 -24.35 -26.46 -9.69
C GLU A 128 -24.56 -27.72 -10.54
N ILE A 129 -25.19 -27.58 -11.71
CA ILE A 129 -25.66 -28.73 -12.48
C ILE A 129 -24.84 -29.03 -13.73
N CYS A 130 -24.11 -28.05 -14.27
CA CYS A 130 -23.53 -28.19 -15.61
C CYS A 130 -22.34 -29.14 -15.67
N GLY A 131 -21.58 -29.30 -14.57
CA GLY A 131 -20.38 -30.14 -14.54
C GLY A 131 -20.62 -31.59 -14.98
N LYS A 132 -21.81 -32.14 -14.72
CA LYS A 132 -22.18 -33.52 -15.13
C LYS A 132 -22.28 -33.72 -16.65
N LYS A 133 -22.37 -32.62 -17.42
CA LYS A 133 -22.49 -32.62 -18.89
C LYS A 133 -21.20 -32.19 -19.57
N LEU A 134 -20.10 -32.02 -18.82
CA LEU A 134 -18.80 -31.68 -19.38
C LEU A 134 -18.10 -32.94 -19.94
N SER A 135 -17.48 -32.82 -21.10
CA SER A 135 -16.66 -33.88 -21.69
C SER A 135 -15.39 -34.09 -20.87
N LYS A 136 -14.79 -35.28 -20.99
CA LYS A 136 -13.44 -35.52 -20.46
C LYS A 136 -12.46 -34.52 -21.10
N ASN A 137 -11.67 -33.82 -20.29
CA ASN A 137 -10.79 -32.72 -20.69
C ASN A 137 -11.50 -31.44 -21.17
N GLY A 138 -12.82 -31.35 -20.99
CA GLY A 138 -13.55 -30.10 -21.22
C GLY A 138 -13.28 -29.07 -20.13
N TRP A 139 -13.75 -27.86 -20.35
CA TRP A 139 -13.66 -26.77 -19.38
C TRP A 139 -14.92 -25.91 -19.32
N ILE A 140 -15.07 -25.20 -18.21
CA ILE A 140 -16.19 -24.31 -17.95
C ILE A 140 -15.67 -22.88 -17.91
N VAL A 141 -16.28 -21.99 -18.68
CA VAL A 141 -16.05 -20.55 -18.63
C VAL A 141 -17.12 -19.94 -17.74
N PHE A 142 -16.71 -19.31 -16.64
CA PHE A 142 -17.60 -18.59 -15.73
C PHE A 142 -17.30 -17.10 -15.85
N ASP A 143 -18.16 -16.37 -16.54
CA ASP A 143 -17.98 -14.94 -16.72
C ASP A 143 -18.51 -14.12 -15.54
N ASN A 144 -17.87 -12.98 -15.28
CA ASN A 144 -18.18 -12.10 -14.15
C ASN A 144 -18.15 -12.83 -12.80
N SER A 145 -17.15 -13.70 -12.61
CA SER A 145 -17.01 -14.56 -11.44
C SER A 145 -16.70 -13.78 -10.16
N ASP A 146 -16.26 -12.52 -10.29
CA ASP A 146 -16.00 -11.57 -9.21
C ASP A 146 -17.24 -10.78 -8.77
N ARG A 147 -18.36 -10.86 -9.50
CA ARG A 147 -19.60 -10.15 -9.12
C ARG A 147 -20.23 -10.71 -7.85
N GLU A 148 -20.83 -9.80 -7.08
CA GLU A 148 -21.62 -10.12 -5.89
C GLU A 148 -22.69 -11.18 -6.18
N GLY A 149 -22.68 -12.26 -5.38
CA GLY A 149 -23.59 -13.39 -5.53
C GLY A 149 -23.05 -14.57 -6.34
N ASN A 150 -22.05 -14.37 -7.22
CA ASN A 150 -21.49 -15.43 -8.05
C ASN A 150 -20.45 -16.32 -7.35
N ASP A 151 -19.91 -15.86 -6.21
CA ASP A 151 -18.94 -16.58 -5.38
C ASP A 151 -19.35 -18.01 -5.08
N ARG A 152 -20.65 -18.22 -4.84
CA ARG A 152 -21.19 -19.53 -4.50
C ARG A 152 -21.06 -20.51 -5.68
N GLY A 153 -21.25 -20.04 -6.91
CA GLY A 153 -21.07 -20.86 -8.12
C GLY A 153 -19.61 -21.24 -8.33
N VAL A 154 -18.69 -20.30 -8.12
CA VAL A 154 -17.24 -20.54 -8.14
C VAL A 154 -16.83 -21.62 -7.13
N ILE A 155 -17.34 -21.51 -5.90
CA ILE A 155 -17.06 -22.46 -4.81
C ILE A 155 -17.65 -23.83 -5.14
N LEU A 156 -18.86 -23.90 -5.70
CA LEU A 156 -19.49 -25.16 -6.09
C LEU A 156 -18.67 -25.92 -7.12
N LEU A 157 -18.19 -25.26 -8.18
CA LEU A 157 -17.33 -25.89 -9.17
C LEU A 157 -16.01 -26.37 -8.56
N HIS A 158 -15.42 -25.60 -7.65
CA HIS A 158 -14.24 -26.05 -6.94
C HIS A 158 -14.49 -27.32 -6.10
N HIS A 159 -15.62 -27.39 -5.38
CA HIS A 159 -16.02 -28.60 -4.64
C HIS A 159 -16.34 -29.80 -5.54
N GLN A 160 -16.71 -29.57 -6.79
CA GLN A 160 -16.88 -30.63 -7.80
C GLN A 160 -15.54 -31.16 -8.32
N GLY A 161 -14.41 -30.63 -7.85
CA GLY A 161 -13.06 -31.11 -8.20
C GLY A 161 -12.39 -30.34 -9.34
N PHE A 162 -13.03 -29.27 -9.84
CA PHE A 162 -12.43 -28.45 -10.88
C PHE A 162 -11.29 -27.58 -10.31
N LYS A 163 -10.17 -27.56 -11.04
CA LYS A 163 -9.13 -26.55 -10.93
C LYS A 163 -9.62 -25.26 -11.56
N ARG A 164 -9.01 -24.12 -11.19
CA ARG A 164 -9.47 -22.79 -11.60
C ARG A 164 -8.30 -21.88 -11.96
N ILE A 165 -8.44 -21.11 -13.03
CA ILE A 165 -7.58 -19.96 -13.35
C ILE A 165 -8.46 -18.71 -13.53
N ASP A 166 -7.98 -17.58 -13.02
CA ASP A 166 -8.68 -16.30 -13.07
C ASP A 166 -8.02 -15.31 -14.03
N PHE A 167 -8.84 -14.69 -14.87
CA PHE A 167 -8.41 -13.71 -15.85
C PHE A 167 -9.09 -12.37 -15.57
N TYR A 168 -8.34 -11.45 -14.95
CA TYR A 168 -8.78 -10.09 -14.70
C TYR A 168 -8.37 -9.17 -15.85
N GLY A 169 -9.32 -8.46 -16.44
CA GLY A 169 -9.02 -7.59 -17.57
C GLY A 169 -10.18 -6.71 -17.98
N LEU A 170 -9.93 -5.87 -18.99
CA LEU A 170 -11.00 -5.17 -19.69
C LEU A 170 -11.90 -6.19 -20.40
N VAL A 171 -13.18 -5.88 -20.47
CA VAL A 171 -14.19 -6.63 -21.21
C VAL A 171 -14.59 -5.81 -22.44
N PRO A 172 -14.86 -6.42 -23.60
CA PRO A 172 -15.37 -5.70 -24.76
C PRO A 172 -16.56 -4.81 -24.40
N SER A 173 -16.54 -3.57 -24.92
CA SER A 173 -17.54 -2.51 -24.72
C SER A 173 -17.71 -1.96 -23.29
N GLN A 174 -16.98 -2.49 -22.31
CA GLN A 174 -17.04 -2.02 -20.92
C GLN A 174 -15.87 -1.10 -20.58
N ARG A 175 -16.13 -0.13 -19.69
CA ARG A 175 -15.10 0.79 -19.15
C ARG A 175 -14.50 0.32 -17.83
N TYR A 176 -14.94 -0.83 -17.32
CA TYR A 176 -14.47 -1.42 -16.07
C TYR A 176 -13.80 -2.78 -16.32
N LYS A 177 -13.02 -3.23 -15.34
CA LYS A 177 -12.40 -4.56 -15.35
C LYS A 177 -13.34 -5.57 -14.71
N SER A 178 -13.34 -6.79 -15.23
CA SER A 178 -14.09 -7.93 -14.68
C SER A 178 -13.18 -9.15 -14.58
N CYS A 179 -13.62 -10.16 -13.83
CA CYS A 179 -12.98 -11.47 -13.79
C CYS A 179 -13.78 -12.49 -14.59
N THR A 180 -13.11 -13.17 -15.51
CA THR A 180 -13.61 -14.41 -16.12
C THR A 180 -12.77 -15.55 -15.55
N SER A 181 -13.43 -16.55 -14.95
CA SER A 181 -12.77 -17.72 -14.38
C SER A 181 -12.95 -18.92 -15.30
N ILE A 182 -11.88 -19.68 -15.51
CA ILE A 182 -11.92 -20.92 -16.27
C ILE A 182 -11.69 -22.10 -15.33
N PHE A 183 -12.58 -23.08 -15.41
CA PHE A 183 -12.57 -24.29 -14.60
C PHE A 183 -12.30 -25.52 -15.46
N PHE A 184 -11.41 -26.40 -15.01
CA PHE A 184 -10.95 -27.57 -15.78
C PHE A 184 -10.51 -28.70 -14.84
N GLU A 185 -10.48 -29.94 -15.33
CA GLU A 185 -10.10 -31.11 -14.53
C GLU A 185 -8.63 -31.53 -14.76
N SER A 186 -8.20 -31.60 -16.03
CA SER A 186 -6.87 -32.09 -16.42
C SER A 186 -5.85 -30.96 -16.55
N ASP A 187 -4.63 -31.20 -16.08
CA ASP A 187 -3.49 -30.29 -16.30
C ASP A 187 -3.07 -30.23 -17.79
N ASP A 188 -3.53 -31.17 -18.61
CA ASP A 188 -3.37 -31.10 -20.08
C ASP A 188 -3.97 -29.81 -20.67
N PHE A 189 -4.94 -29.21 -19.98
CA PHE A 189 -5.49 -27.90 -20.38
C PHE A 189 -4.41 -26.79 -20.39
N LEU A 190 -3.37 -26.95 -19.56
CA LEU A 190 -2.27 -26.01 -19.39
C LEU A 190 -1.05 -26.33 -20.27
N SER A 191 -0.97 -27.55 -20.84
CA SER A 191 0.26 -28.07 -21.45
C SER A 191 0.60 -27.46 -22.81
N GLU A 192 -0.33 -26.75 -23.44
CA GLU A 192 -0.10 -25.96 -24.65
C GLU A 192 -0.14 -24.46 -24.34
N LEU A 193 1.00 -23.92 -23.87
CA LEU A 193 1.27 -22.48 -23.77
C LEU A 193 1.89 -21.97 -25.09
N LYS A 194 1.12 -22.04 -26.19
CA LYS A 194 1.40 -21.16 -27.33
C LYS A 194 0.53 -19.92 -27.12
N LEU A 195 1.17 -18.78 -26.86
CA LEU A 195 0.46 -17.50 -26.82
C LEU A 195 -0.19 -17.25 -28.20
N PRO A 196 -1.44 -16.75 -28.28
CA PRO A 196 -2.19 -16.74 -29.53
C PRO A 196 -1.80 -15.62 -30.49
N SER A 197 -1.55 -16.02 -31.74
CA SER A 197 -1.54 -15.19 -32.96
C SER A 197 -0.58 -13.98 -32.96
N GLN A 198 -0.41 -13.30 -34.09
CA GLN A 198 0.53 -12.18 -34.27
C GLN A 198 0.14 -10.88 -33.50
N LYS A 199 -0.67 -10.97 -32.44
CA LYS A 199 -1.15 -9.84 -31.61
C LYS A 199 -0.14 -9.56 -30.48
N GLN A 200 0.10 -8.28 -30.16
CA GLN A 200 0.83 -7.93 -28.93
C GLN A 200 -0.07 -8.26 -27.73
N SER A 201 0.30 -9.20 -26.85
CA SER A 201 -0.55 -9.60 -25.71
C SER A 201 -0.70 -8.50 -24.65
N CYS A 202 -1.88 -8.40 -24.02
CA CYS A 202 -2.12 -7.56 -22.83
C CYS A 202 -1.25 -7.91 -21.62
N LEU A 203 -0.63 -9.10 -21.61
CA LEU A 203 0.09 -9.60 -20.44
C LEU A 203 1.47 -8.97 -20.26
N GLY A 204 2.01 -8.25 -21.25
CA GLY A 204 3.17 -7.33 -21.10
C GLY A 204 4.44 -7.88 -20.44
N ILE A 205 4.52 -9.17 -20.15
CA ILE A 205 5.51 -9.77 -19.24
C ILE A 205 5.88 -11.14 -19.83
N SER A 206 7.17 -11.37 -20.03
CA SER A 206 7.68 -12.64 -20.56
C SER A 206 7.49 -13.78 -19.56
N LEU A 207 7.35 -15.02 -20.06
CA LEU A 207 7.16 -16.24 -19.25
C LEU A 207 8.13 -16.32 -18.06
N GLY A 208 9.38 -15.88 -18.23
CA GLY A 208 10.40 -15.90 -17.17
C GLY A 208 10.14 -14.94 -16.00
N GLN A 209 9.38 -13.87 -16.20
CA GLN A 209 8.95 -12.95 -15.13
C GLN A 209 7.68 -13.48 -14.43
N ALA A 210 6.77 -14.13 -15.15
CA ALA A 210 5.61 -14.82 -14.57
C ALA A 210 6.03 -15.99 -13.69
N GLU A 211 6.98 -16.82 -14.13
CA GLU A 211 7.53 -17.93 -13.33
C GLU A 211 8.27 -17.45 -12.06
N ALA A 212 8.92 -16.28 -12.12
CA ALA A 212 9.57 -15.67 -10.95
C ALA A 212 8.57 -15.09 -9.94
N MET A 213 7.39 -14.64 -10.39
CA MET A 213 6.28 -14.21 -9.55
C MET A 213 5.50 -15.40 -8.96
N ASP A 214 5.30 -16.45 -9.75
CA ASP A 214 4.55 -17.66 -9.39
C ASP A 214 5.29 -18.53 -8.36
N LYS A 215 6.63 -18.62 -8.47
CA LYS A 215 7.48 -19.28 -7.45
C LYS A 215 7.44 -18.58 -6.08
N ARG A 216 7.06 -17.30 -6.01
CA ARG A 216 6.88 -16.56 -4.74
C ARG A 216 5.45 -16.65 -4.18
N GLN A 217 4.44 -16.98 -4.99
CA GLN A 217 3.02 -17.05 -4.56
C GLN A 217 2.54 -18.47 -4.17
N ASN A 218 3.07 -19.54 -4.80
CA ASN A 218 2.44 -20.87 -4.75
C ASN A 218 2.58 -21.70 -3.46
N LYS A 219 3.40 -21.31 -2.47
CA LYS A 219 3.40 -22.00 -1.16
C LYS A 219 2.34 -21.48 -0.18
N ASN A 220 1.87 -20.25 -0.35
CA ASN A 220 0.93 -19.61 0.57
C ASN A 220 -0.52 -19.68 0.10
N GLN A 221 -0.78 -19.82 -1.21
CA GLN A 221 -2.13 -19.80 -1.78
C GLN A 221 -2.94 -21.06 -1.41
N GLY A 222 -2.38 -22.26 -1.53
CA GLY A 222 -3.08 -23.51 -1.16
C GLY A 222 -3.45 -23.61 0.33
N SER A 223 -2.64 -23.04 1.23
CA SER A 223 -2.99 -22.90 2.66
C SER A 223 -4.12 -21.90 2.89
N ARG A 224 -4.18 -20.84 2.07
CA ARG A 224 -5.19 -19.77 2.17
C ARG A 224 -6.55 -20.22 1.62
N ASP A 225 -6.59 -20.99 0.54
CA ASP A 225 -7.84 -21.53 -0.02
C ASP A 225 -8.48 -22.59 0.90
N ASN A 226 -7.66 -23.43 1.54
CA ASN A 226 -8.11 -24.37 2.57
C ASN A 226 -8.78 -23.67 3.76
N ARG A 227 -8.36 -22.45 4.13
CA ARG A 227 -8.96 -21.69 5.24
C ARG A 227 -10.34 -21.12 4.89
N ILE A 228 -10.57 -20.74 3.63
CA ILE A 228 -11.89 -20.31 3.18
C ILE A 228 -12.85 -21.50 3.17
N LEU A 229 -12.41 -22.65 2.66
CA LEU A 229 -13.20 -23.88 2.65
C LEU A 229 -13.58 -24.31 4.07
N ALA A 230 -12.64 -24.28 5.02
CA ALA A 230 -12.91 -24.56 6.43
C ALA A 230 -13.94 -23.61 7.04
N CYS A 231 -13.92 -22.31 6.69
CA CYS A 231 -14.95 -21.37 7.14
C CYS A 231 -16.33 -21.72 6.58
N TYR A 232 -16.44 -22.15 5.31
CA TYR A 232 -17.72 -22.57 4.73
C TYR A 232 -18.26 -23.87 5.32
N GLU A 233 -17.40 -24.84 5.61
CA GLU A 233 -17.79 -26.05 6.35
C GLU A 233 -18.29 -25.71 7.75
N ALA A 234 -17.60 -24.80 8.44
CA ALA A 234 -18.01 -24.33 9.76
C ALA A 234 -19.36 -23.58 9.70
N ILE A 235 -19.59 -22.75 8.68
CA ILE A 235 -20.89 -22.09 8.44
C ILE A 235 -22.00 -23.11 8.19
N LYS A 236 -21.73 -24.20 7.45
CA LYS A 236 -22.71 -25.26 7.21
C LYS A 236 -23.18 -25.91 8.52
N ASN A 237 -22.24 -26.12 9.44
CA ASN A 237 -22.54 -26.75 10.74
C ASN A 237 -23.14 -25.76 11.75
N GLN A 238 -22.78 -24.48 11.67
CA GLN A 238 -23.19 -23.43 12.61
C GLN A 238 -23.55 -22.12 11.87
N PRO A 239 -24.67 -22.07 11.14
CA PRO A 239 -25.00 -20.97 10.24
C PRO A 239 -25.35 -19.64 10.93
N TYR A 240 -25.47 -19.64 12.26
CA TYR A 240 -25.81 -18.46 13.06
C TYR A 240 -24.65 -17.98 13.94
N ALA A 241 -23.47 -18.60 13.86
CA ALA A 241 -22.29 -18.20 14.64
C ALA A 241 -21.58 -17.02 13.96
N ALA A 242 -21.69 -15.83 14.54
CA ALA A 242 -21.16 -14.59 13.99
C ALA A 242 -19.62 -14.61 13.84
N GLU A 243 -18.93 -15.30 14.75
CA GLU A 243 -17.47 -15.43 14.77
C GLU A 243 -16.94 -16.12 13.51
N ILE A 244 -17.69 -17.08 12.97
CA ILE A 244 -17.30 -17.82 11.75
C ILE A 244 -17.37 -16.89 10.54
N TYR A 245 -18.40 -16.03 10.46
CA TYR A 245 -18.50 -15.02 9.41
C TYR A 245 -17.44 -13.92 9.55
N GLN A 246 -17.07 -13.55 10.78
CA GLN A 246 -15.93 -12.66 11.02
C GLN A 246 -14.62 -13.29 10.54
N GLN A 247 -14.37 -14.56 10.84
CA GLN A 247 -13.20 -15.29 10.36
C GLN A 247 -13.17 -15.40 8.83
N LEU A 248 -14.30 -15.69 8.19
CA LEU A 248 -14.41 -15.68 6.73
C LEU A 248 -14.05 -14.31 6.17
N GLY A 249 -14.56 -13.23 6.80
CA GLY A 249 -14.21 -11.86 6.46
C GLY A 249 -12.71 -11.57 6.55
N ASP A 250 -12.05 -12.02 7.62
CA ASP A 250 -10.61 -11.85 7.82
C ASP A 250 -9.79 -12.58 6.76
N VAL A 251 -10.16 -13.83 6.46
CA VAL A 251 -9.49 -14.62 5.44
C VAL A 251 -9.68 -13.98 4.06
N CYS A 252 -10.90 -13.63 3.67
CA CYS A 252 -11.18 -12.93 2.40
C CYS A 252 -10.42 -11.61 2.30
N TYR A 253 -10.38 -10.81 3.37
CA TYR A 253 -9.64 -9.54 3.40
C TYR A 253 -8.14 -9.77 3.19
N SER A 254 -7.55 -10.78 3.85
CA SER A 254 -6.13 -11.12 3.69
C SER A 254 -5.76 -11.60 2.28
N GLN A 255 -6.75 -12.07 1.51
CA GLN A 255 -6.59 -12.51 0.13
C GLN A 255 -6.92 -11.41 -0.89
N GLY A 256 -7.23 -10.18 -0.45
CA GLY A 256 -7.63 -9.09 -1.33
C GLY A 256 -9.05 -9.23 -1.89
N GLN A 257 -9.84 -10.19 -1.43
CA GLN A 257 -11.25 -10.36 -1.79
C GLN A 257 -12.13 -9.37 -1.00
N ILE A 258 -11.95 -8.07 -1.27
CA ILE A 258 -12.50 -6.97 -0.47
C ILE A 258 -14.03 -7.06 -0.36
N GLU A 259 -14.76 -7.23 -1.46
CA GLU A 259 -16.23 -7.27 -1.42
C GLU A 259 -16.78 -8.48 -0.64
N LYS A 260 -16.14 -9.64 -0.75
CA LYS A 260 -16.52 -10.83 0.04
C LYS A 260 -16.26 -10.61 1.52
N SER A 261 -15.17 -9.93 1.86
CA SER A 261 -14.88 -9.58 3.24
C SER A 261 -15.94 -8.66 3.83
N ILE A 262 -16.39 -7.65 3.08
CA ILE A 262 -17.45 -6.73 3.50
C ILE A 262 -18.74 -7.50 3.77
N ARG A 263 -19.21 -8.33 2.81
CA ARG A 263 -20.41 -9.16 2.99
C ARG A 263 -20.32 -10.03 4.24
N SER A 264 -19.17 -10.65 4.47
CA SER A 264 -18.95 -11.56 5.59
C SER A 264 -18.99 -10.81 6.93
N TYR A 265 -18.35 -9.66 7.05
CA TYR A 265 -18.43 -8.84 8.26
C TYR A 265 -19.83 -8.27 8.50
N GLN A 266 -20.55 -7.86 7.44
CA GLN A 266 -21.95 -7.42 7.55
C GLN A 266 -22.85 -8.55 8.05
N LYS A 267 -22.63 -9.78 7.58
CA LYS A 267 -23.35 -10.95 8.07
C LYS A 267 -23.04 -11.24 9.54
N ALA A 268 -21.77 -11.12 9.94
CA ALA A 268 -21.36 -11.26 11.34
C ALA A 268 -22.07 -10.22 12.24
N ILE A 269 -22.16 -8.97 11.79
CA ILE A 269 -22.89 -7.90 12.51
C ILE A 269 -24.39 -8.16 12.55
N GLN A 270 -24.98 -8.70 11.47
CA GLN A 270 -26.40 -9.05 11.45
C GLN A 270 -26.73 -10.12 12.51
N LEU A 271 -25.85 -11.10 12.67
CA LEU A 271 -26.00 -12.18 13.65
C LEU A 271 -25.67 -11.73 15.07
N GLN A 272 -24.66 -10.86 15.22
CA GLN A 272 -24.22 -10.33 16.50
C GLN A 272 -23.96 -8.81 16.41
N PRO A 273 -24.97 -7.98 16.72
CA PRO A 273 -24.87 -6.52 16.58
C PRO A 273 -23.89 -5.82 17.52
N ASN A 274 -23.41 -6.50 18.57
CA ASN A 274 -22.40 -5.97 19.50
C ASN A 274 -20.96 -6.45 19.18
N LEU A 275 -20.74 -7.07 18.02
CA LEU A 275 -19.42 -7.56 17.61
C LEU A 275 -18.51 -6.41 17.11
N ALA A 276 -17.92 -5.68 18.05
CA ALA A 276 -17.11 -4.48 17.80
C ALA A 276 -15.99 -4.70 16.76
N VAL A 277 -15.34 -5.86 16.77
CA VAL A 277 -14.25 -6.19 15.82
C VAL A 277 -14.73 -6.16 14.36
N ALA A 278 -15.96 -6.61 14.06
CA ALA A 278 -16.50 -6.58 12.70
C ALA A 278 -16.76 -5.15 12.22
N TYR A 279 -17.27 -4.28 13.11
CA TYR A 279 -17.40 -2.84 12.83
C TYR A 279 -16.04 -2.19 12.56
N ALA A 280 -15.00 -2.51 13.35
CA ALA A 280 -13.65 -1.97 13.15
C ALA A 280 -13.05 -2.40 11.80
N LYS A 281 -13.27 -3.66 11.39
CA LYS A 281 -12.81 -4.19 10.09
C LYS A 281 -13.49 -3.50 8.92
N LEU A 282 -14.81 -3.29 9.01
CA LEU A 282 -15.55 -2.51 8.00
C LEU A 282 -15.06 -1.06 7.95
N GLY A 283 -14.89 -0.38 9.09
CA GLY A 283 -14.35 0.98 9.15
C GLY A 283 -13.00 1.08 8.43
N LYS A 284 -12.10 0.11 8.64
CA LYS A 284 -10.81 0.05 7.95
C LYS A 284 -10.96 -0.12 6.44
N ILE A 285 -11.81 -1.05 5.99
CA ILE A 285 -12.04 -1.30 4.56
C ILE A 285 -12.61 -0.07 3.87
N TYR A 286 -13.64 0.56 4.45
CA TYR A 286 -14.27 1.75 3.88
C TYR A 286 -13.31 2.95 3.85
N SER A 287 -12.43 3.08 4.85
CA SER A 287 -11.36 4.09 4.85
C SER A 287 -10.38 3.87 3.69
N GLN A 288 -9.99 2.62 3.43
CA GLN A 288 -9.11 2.26 2.31
C GLN A 288 -9.76 2.48 0.94
N LYS A 289 -11.09 2.31 0.83
CA LYS A 289 -11.87 2.61 -0.38
C LYS A 289 -12.10 4.11 -0.60
N GLY A 290 -11.65 4.98 0.30
CA GLY A 290 -11.90 6.43 0.25
C GLY A 290 -13.32 6.84 0.66
N GLN A 291 -14.14 5.90 1.15
CA GLN A 291 -15.50 6.16 1.63
C GLN A 291 -15.45 6.59 3.10
N LEU A 292 -14.89 7.79 3.31
CA LEU A 292 -14.43 8.29 4.61
C LEU A 292 -15.55 8.46 5.65
N GLU A 293 -16.70 9.03 5.28
CA GLU A 293 -17.84 9.21 6.21
C GLU A 293 -18.42 7.87 6.66
N GLN A 294 -18.51 6.91 5.76
CA GLN A 294 -18.97 5.56 6.07
C GLN A 294 -18.00 4.86 7.03
N ALA A 295 -16.69 5.04 6.83
CA ALA A 295 -15.67 4.54 7.74
C ALA A 295 -15.80 5.13 9.15
N ILE A 296 -16.02 6.45 9.26
CA ILE A 296 -16.26 7.13 10.55
C ILE A 296 -17.49 6.54 11.24
N ALA A 297 -18.61 6.35 10.54
CA ALA A 297 -19.82 5.79 11.11
C ALA A 297 -19.59 4.38 11.70
N TYR A 298 -18.85 3.52 11.00
CA TYR A 298 -18.47 2.20 11.53
C TYR A 298 -17.56 2.31 12.76
N TYR A 299 -16.57 3.20 12.74
CA TYR A 299 -15.69 3.41 13.89
C TYR A 299 -16.40 4.02 15.11
N GLN A 300 -17.39 4.89 14.90
CA GLN A 300 -18.23 5.41 15.99
C GLN A 300 -19.07 4.32 16.66
N LYS A 301 -19.53 3.32 15.90
CA LYS A 301 -20.16 2.13 16.47
C LYS A 301 -19.18 1.34 17.34
N VAL A 302 -17.92 1.22 16.93
CA VAL A 302 -16.88 0.61 17.79
C VAL A 302 -16.70 1.41 19.07
N ILE A 303 -16.59 2.74 19.01
CA ILE A 303 -16.45 3.58 20.22
C ILE A 303 -17.65 3.43 21.17
N THR A 304 -18.86 3.25 20.63
CA THR A 304 -20.07 3.02 21.44
C THR A 304 -20.00 1.69 22.19
N LEU A 305 -19.45 0.65 21.56
CA LEU A 305 -19.31 -0.69 22.15
C LEU A 305 -18.07 -0.81 23.05
N GLU A 306 -16.97 -0.17 22.65
CA GLU A 306 -15.64 -0.21 23.27
C GLU A 306 -15.06 1.21 23.41
N PRO A 307 -15.44 1.95 24.47
CA PRO A 307 -15.07 3.37 24.61
C PRO A 307 -13.57 3.60 24.90
N LYS A 308 -12.81 2.54 25.19
CA LYS A 308 -11.37 2.58 25.50
C LYS A 308 -10.51 1.98 24.37
N SER A 309 -10.87 2.24 23.12
CA SER A 309 -10.16 1.72 21.93
C SER A 309 -9.31 2.81 21.25
N PRO A 310 -8.07 3.06 21.71
CA PRO A 310 -7.26 4.21 21.28
C PRO A 310 -6.93 4.19 19.78
N SER A 311 -6.74 3.01 19.19
CA SER A 311 -6.51 2.85 17.74
C SER A 311 -7.70 3.31 16.88
N ILE A 312 -8.93 3.24 17.40
CA ILE A 312 -10.15 3.65 16.70
C ILE A 312 -10.29 5.17 16.74
N TYR A 313 -10.10 5.79 17.89
CA TYR A 313 -10.03 7.26 18.00
C TYR A 313 -8.96 7.82 17.07
N TRP A 314 -7.78 7.20 17.04
CA TRP A 314 -6.71 7.57 16.13
C TRP A 314 -7.12 7.44 14.65
N SER A 315 -7.75 6.31 14.28
CA SER A 315 -8.21 6.06 12.90
C SER A 315 -9.25 7.08 12.43
N ILE A 316 -10.15 7.54 13.31
CA ILE A 316 -11.08 8.62 13.00
C ILE A 316 -10.31 9.94 12.81
N GLY A 317 -9.35 10.24 13.68
CA GLY A 317 -8.47 11.42 13.55
C GLY A 317 -7.74 11.48 12.21
N ASP A 318 -7.15 10.37 11.77
CA ASP A 318 -6.47 10.27 10.48
C ASP A 318 -7.43 10.50 9.30
N ILE A 319 -8.66 9.99 9.39
CA ILE A 319 -9.69 10.23 8.37
C ILE A 319 -10.07 11.71 8.32
N LEU A 320 -10.33 12.33 9.47
CA LEU A 320 -10.70 13.75 9.57
C LEU A 320 -9.57 14.66 9.04
N GLN A 321 -8.31 14.30 9.29
CA GLN A 321 -7.17 15.01 8.73
C GLN A 321 -7.13 14.92 7.20
N LYS A 322 -7.40 13.74 6.62
CA LYS A 322 -7.52 13.57 5.15
C LYS A 322 -8.65 14.41 4.54
N GLN A 323 -9.68 14.72 5.33
CA GLN A 323 -10.78 15.60 4.92
C GLN A 323 -10.50 17.09 5.18
N GLY A 324 -9.34 17.46 5.73
CA GLY A 324 -9.01 18.85 6.11
C GLY A 324 -9.66 19.33 7.40
N ARG A 325 -10.36 18.47 8.15
CA ARG A 325 -11.06 18.77 9.41
C ARG A 325 -10.11 18.69 10.60
N LEU A 326 -9.08 19.53 10.59
CA LEU A 326 -7.93 19.44 11.51
C LEU A 326 -8.30 19.62 12.99
N PHE A 327 -9.23 20.53 13.30
CA PHE A 327 -9.67 20.77 14.67
C PHE A 327 -10.32 19.53 15.30
N GLU A 328 -11.23 18.90 14.56
CA GLU A 328 -11.90 17.68 15.02
C GLU A 328 -10.91 16.50 15.09
N ALA A 329 -9.99 16.38 14.13
CA ALA A 329 -8.95 15.37 14.16
C ALA A 329 -8.12 15.42 15.45
N ASN A 330 -7.73 16.62 15.88
CA ASN A 330 -6.99 16.84 17.12
C ASN A 330 -7.77 16.36 18.37
N ILE A 331 -9.08 16.60 18.44
CA ILE A 331 -9.91 16.13 19.57
C ILE A 331 -9.88 14.61 19.67
N TYR A 332 -10.07 13.91 18.54
CA TYR A 332 -10.05 12.44 18.51
C TYR A 332 -8.64 11.89 18.83
N GLN A 333 -7.58 12.49 18.29
CA GLN A 333 -6.20 12.06 18.55
C GLN A 333 -5.77 12.33 19.99
N GLN A 334 -6.18 13.45 20.60
CA GLN A 334 -5.96 13.71 22.03
C GLN A 334 -6.60 12.62 22.89
N LYS A 335 -7.86 12.27 22.61
CA LYS A 335 -8.55 11.19 23.33
C LYS A 335 -7.87 9.83 23.15
N ALA A 336 -7.31 9.54 21.98
CA ALA A 336 -6.51 8.35 21.75
C ALA A 336 -5.25 8.31 22.64
N LEU A 337 -4.56 9.46 22.77
CA LEU A 337 -3.36 9.62 23.59
C LEU A 337 -3.66 9.63 25.09
N GLU A 338 -4.79 10.17 25.53
CA GLU A 338 -5.28 10.05 26.91
C GLU A 338 -5.48 8.58 27.31
N ILE A 339 -6.03 7.77 26.41
CA ILE A 339 -6.28 6.35 26.66
C ILE A 339 -4.98 5.53 26.59
N LYS A 340 -4.09 5.83 25.63
CA LYS A 340 -2.79 5.17 25.49
C LYS A 340 -1.73 6.19 25.01
N PRO A 341 -0.97 6.78 25.95
CA PRO A 341 0.06 7.79 25.62
C PRO A 341 1.14 7.27 24.65
N ASP A 342 1.46 5.98 24.72
CA ASP A 342 2.47 5.33 23.86
C ASP A 342 1.93 4.83 22.50
N LEU A 343 0.66 5.08 22.15
CA LEU A 343 0.04 4.57 20.92
C LEU A 343 0.81 4.99 19.66
N MET A 344 1.47 6.14 19.73
CA MET A 344 2.23 6.76 18.65
C MET A 344 3.62 7.16 19.15
N ARG A 345 4.48 6.18 19.47
CA ARG A 345 5.92 6.45 19.34
C ARG A 345 6.27 6.58 17.85
N LYS A 346 5.86 7.70 17.25
CA LYS A 346 6.37 8.15 15.98
C LYS A 346 7.74 8.74 16.26
N SER A 347 8.77 8.05 15.80
CA SER A 347 10.10 8.62 15.78
C SER A 347 10.21 9.62 14.63
N TYR A 348 10.81 10.77 14.90
CA TYR A 348 11.17 11.81 13.92
C TYR A 348 12.68 11.82 13.66
N ALA A 349 13.46 11.42 14.66
CA ALA A 349 14.89 11.34 14.59
C ALA A 349 15.37 10.16 13.72
N LEU A 350 16.56 10.30 13.14
CA LEU A 350 17.22 9.16 12.49
C LEU A 350 17.47 8.06 13.53
N ASN A 351 17.40 6.78 13.10
CA ASN A 351 17.69 5.62 13.96
C ASN A 351 16.87 5.53 15.27
N GLN A 352 15.71 6.20 15.31
CA GLN A 352 14.85 6.28 16.50
C GLN A 352 15.52 6.91 17.72
N LEU A 353 16.41 7.86 17.49
CA LEU A 353 17.23 8.46 18.54
C LEU A 353 16.38 9.19 19.60
N ASP A 354 15.35 9.90 19.18
CA ASP A 354 14.34 10.51 20.05
C ASP A 354 13.66 9.50 20.99
N LEU A 355 13.33 8.30 20.49
CA LEU A 355 12.73 7.25 21.32
C LEU A 355 13.74 6.61 22.28
N LYS A 356 15.01 6.51 21.88
CA LYS A 356 16.10 6.03 22.74
C LYS A 356 16.37 7.04 23.87
N LEU A 357 16.41 8.33 23.53
CA LEU A 357 16.53 9.44 24.48
C LEU A 357 15.37 9.48 25.48
N ALA A 358 14.15 9.14 25.07
CA ALA A 358 12.97 9.17 25.94
C ALA A 358 13.09 8.30 27.20
N SER A 359 13.99 7.30 27.20
CA SER A 359 14.29 6.50 28.41
C SER A 359 15.13 7.27 29.46
N TYR A 360 15.87 8.28 29.03
CA TYR A 360 16.67 9.16 29.89
C TYR A 360 15.91 10.44 30.25
N LEU A 361 15.05 10.90 29.34
CA LEU A 361 14.30 12.17 29.43
C LEU A 361 12.81 11.89 29.69
N THR A 362 12.50 11.43 30.90
CA THR A 362 11.18 10.86 31.24
C THR A 362 10.13 11.90 31.64
N TRP A 363 10.51 13.16 31.83
CA TRP A 363 9.64 14.22 32.33
C TRP A 363 9.01 15.09 31.23
N GLU A 364 7.97 15.81 31.63
CA GLU A 364 7.23 16.77 30.81
C GLU A 364 7.77 18.20 31.01
N ASN A 365 7.48 19.10 30.07
CA ASN A 365 7.82 20.54 30.15
C ASN A 365 9.32 20.85 30.27
N GLY A 366 10.18 20.10 29.59
CA GLY A 366 11.62 20.38 29.53
C GLY A 366 12.00 21.43 28.49
N PHE A 367 13.28 21.83 28.52
CA PHE A 367 13.88 22.78 27.59
C PHE A 367 15.02 22.15 26.79
N PHE A 368 14.98 22.27 25.45
CA PHE A 368 16.03 21.73 24.59
C PHE A 368 16.75 22.80 23.76
N ILE A 369 17.94 22.44 23.29
CA ILE A 369 18.66 23.12 22.21
C ILE A 369 18.96 22.07 21.14
N GLU A 370 18.72 22.40 19.87
CA GLU A 370 19.10 21.56 18.74
C GLU A 370 19.93 22.38 17.76
N ALA A 371 21.24 22.08 17.68
CA ALA A 371 22.13 22.61 16.65
C ALA A 371 22.21 21.60 15.50
N GLY A 372 22.01 22.08 14.27
CA GLY A 372 21.80 21.22 13.10
C GLY A 372 20.34 20.83 12.90
N ALA A 373 19.40 21.74 13.21
CA ALA A 373 17.98 21.43 13.23
C ALA A 373 17.36 21.15 11.84
N ASN A 374 18.06 21.45 10.75
CA ASN A 374 17.60 21.25 9.37
C ASN A 374 16.24 21.94 9.14
N ASP A 375 15.20 21.21 8.71
CA ASP A 375 13.85 21.77 8.51
C ASP A 375 12.99 21.74 9.79
N GLY A 376 13.56 21.29 10.91
CA GLY A 376 12.91 21.20 12.22
C GLY A 376 11.95 20.01 12.37
N ILE A 377 11.82 19.16 11.34
CA ILE A 377 10.96 17.97 11.35
C ILE A 377 11.73 16.72 10.95
N SER A 378 12.30 16.74 9.75
CA SER A 378 13.00 15.63 9.14
C SER A 378 14.32 15.43 9.86
N GLN A 379 14.47 14.27 10.49
CA GLN A 379 15.65 13.89 11.29
C GLN A 379 15.83 14.73 12.57
N SER A 380 14.81 15.44 13.04
CA SER A 380 14.92 16.20 14.30
C SER A 380 14.97 15.28 15.51
N ASN A 381 15.97 15.48 16.35
CA ASN A 381 16.17 14.76 17.61
C ASN A 381 15.25 15.26 18.74
N THR A 382 14.67 16.46 18.59
CA THR A 382 13.88 17.10 19.64
C THR A 382 12.38 17.18 19.36
N LEU A 383 11.96 16.95 18.10
CA LEU A 383 10.54 17.10 17.71
C LEU A 383 9.57 16.25 18.53
N TYR A 384 9.99 15.04 18.91
CA TYR A 384 9.19 14.16 19.77
C TYR A 384 8.86 14.83 21.11
N PHE A 385 9.85 15.45 21.75
CA PHE A 385 9.70 16.07 23.05
C PHE A 385 8.81 17.33 22.97
N GLU A 386 8.94 18.14 21.93
CA GLU A 386 8.07 19.30 21.73
C GLU A 386 6.60 18.90 21.51
N LYS A 387 6.37 17.85 20.70
CA LYS A 387 5.01 17.39 20.36
C LYS A 387 4.32 16.66 21.49
N TYR A 388 5.03 15.76 22.16
CA TYR A 388 4.42 14.79 23.07
C TYR A 388 4.80 14.98 24.53
N LYS A 389 5.84 15.77 24.81
CA LYS A 389 6.28 16.07 26.18
C LYS A 389 6.02 17.51 26.61
N ASN A 390 5.43 18.31 25.72
CA ASN A 390 5.26 19.76 25.86
C ASN A 390 6.59 20.49 26.16
N TRP A 391 7.69 20.00 25.60
CA TRP A 391 8.96 20.71 25.68
C TRP A 391 8.95 21.93 24.75
N GLN A 392 9.84 22.87 25.01
CA GLN A 392 10.11 24.01 24.14
C GLN A 392 11.62 24.20 24.03
N GLY A 393 12.10 24.95 23.05
CA GLY A 393 13.54 25.08 22.90
C GLY A 393 13.99 26.10 21.87
N ILE A 394 15.27 26.00 21.54
CA ILE A 394 15.93 26.81 20.50
C ILE A 394 16.46 25.87 19.43
N LEU A 395 16.00 26.06 18.21
CA LEU A 395 16.53 25.42 17.01
C LEU A 395 17.57 26.35 16.39
N ILE A 396 18.74 25.82 16.06
CA ILE A 396 19.83 26.58 15.46
C ILE A 396 20.19 25.91 14.15
N GLU A 397 20.00 26.64 13.06
CA GLU A 397 20.23 26.16 11.70
C GLU A 397 20.99 27.21 10.89
N ALA A 398 22.14 26.83 10.33
CA ALA A 398 23.03 27.74 9.64
C ALA A 398 22.50 28.15 8.25
N ILE A 399 21.80 27.26 7.57
CA ILE A 399 21.24 27.53 6.24
C ILE A 399 19.93 28.34 6.37
N PRO A 400 19.84 29.57 5.81
CA PRO A 400 18.66 30.43 5.98
C PRO A 400 17.35 29.80 5.55
N GLU A 401 17.34 29.05 4.44
CA GLU A 401 16.16 28.39 3.89
C GLU A 401 15.65 27.28 4.80
N LEU A 402 16.56 26.54 5.44
CA LEU A 402 16.22 25.49 6.40
C LEU A 402 15.77 26.10 7.73
N ALA A 403 16.42 27.17 8.18
CA ALA A 403 15.97 27.94 9.33
C ALA A 403 14.56 28.52 9.12
N GLU A 404 14.22 28.97 7.91
CA GLU A 404 12.86 29.45 7.63
C GLU A 404 11.84 28.32 7.66
N LYS A 405 12.19 27.13 7.16
CA LYS A 405 11.36 25.94 7.33
C LYS A 405 11.19 25.59 8.81
N CYS A 406 12.24 25.68 9.63
CA CYS A 406 12.14 25.51 11.08
C CYS A 406 11.10 26.48 11.67
N ARG A 407 11.14 27.77 11.32
CA ARG A 407 10.17 28.77 11.84
C ARG A 407 8.73 28.43 11.49
N ILE A 408 8.50 27.96 10.27
CA ILE A 408 7.18 27.52 9.81
C ILE A 408 6.75 26.25 10.56
N ASN A 409 7.66 25.30 10.73
CA ASN A 409 7.38 23.96 11.21
C ASN A 409 7.31 23.85 12.75
N ARG A 410 7.96 24.75 13.47
CA ARG A 410 8.23 24.65 14.92
C ARG A 410 7.86 25.94 15.65
N SER A 411 6.60 26.32 15.55
CA SER A 411 6.05 27.58 16.11
C SER A 411 6.16 27.72 17.64
N LYS A 412 6.38 26.62 18.38
CA LYS A 412 6.60 26.66 19.84
C LYS A 412 8.04 26.98 20.24
N SER A 413 8.99 26.81 19.31
CA SER A 413 10.42 26.96 19.59
C SER A 413 10.99 28.15 18.86
N ALA A 414 11.98 28.79 19.48
CA ALA A 414 12.73 29.85 18.85
C ALA A 414 13.64 29.27 17.77
N VAL A 415 13.93 30.06 16.73
CA VAL A 415 14.79 29.63 15.62
C VAL A 415 15.85 30.69 15.32
N GLU A 416 17.10 30.32 15.52
CA GLU A 416 18.26 31.14 15.20
C GLU A 416 18.92 30.68 13.90
N ASN A 417 19.34 31.66 13.08
CA ASN A 417 20.06 31.39 11.84
C ASN A 417 21.52 31.86 11.93
N TYR A 418 22.36 31.01 12.49
CA TYR A 418 23.80 31.24 12.66
C TYR A 418 24.57 29.93 12.54
N ALA A 419 25.80 30.01 12.04
CA ALA A 419 26.78 28.96 12.23
C ALA A 419 27.41 29.11 13.63
N LEU A 420 27.47 28.01 14.39
CA LEU A 420 28.04 28.04 15.74
C LEU A 420 29.57 27.96 15.69
N VAL A 421 30.24 28.75 16.54
CA VAL A 421 31.70 28.90 16.54
C VAL A 421 32.28 28.97 17.97
N PRO A 422 33.59 28.69 18.15
CA PRO A 422 34.26 28.83 19.43
C PRO A 422 34.45 30.29 19.83
N PHE A 423 34.73 30.55 21.11
CA PHE A 423 34.94 31.92 21.62
C PHE A 423 36.07 32.70 20.93
N ASN A 424 37.10 32.00 20.44
CA ASN A 424 38.25 32.62 19.78
C ASN A 424 38.09 32.73 18.26
N TYR A 425 36.89 32.50 17.71
CA TYR A 425 36.65 32.62 16.28
C TYR A 425 36.71 34.10 15.85
N GLY A 426 37.61 34.41 14.91
CA GLY A 426 37.99 35.80 14.57
C GLY A 426 37.30 36.40 13.36
N GLN A 427 36.31 35.75 12.77
CA GLN A 427 35.59 36.24 11.58
C GLN A 427 34.09 36.35 11.85
N ASP A 428 33.39 37.20 11.10
CA ASP A 428 31.93 37.41 11.28
C ASP A 428 31.06 36.40 10.50
N TYR A 429 31.67 35.66 9.56
CA TYR A 429 30.96 34.76 8.66
C TYR A 429 31.75 33.47 8.43
N ILE A 430 31.03 32.38 8.20
CA ILE A 430 31.54 31.12 7.67
C ILE A 430 30.97 30.91 6.27
N LYS A 431 31.83 30.47 5.35
CA LYS A 431 31.41 30.01 4.03
C LYS A 431 30.91 28.58 4.11
N MET A 432 29.73 28.32 3.55
CA MET A 432 29.11 27.00 3.46
C MET A 432 28.62 26.73 2.04
N TYR A 433 28.49 25.45 1.70
CA TYR A 433 27.86 25.01 0.46
C TYR A 433 26.53 24.34 0.77
N TYR A 434 25.45 24.88 0.23
CA TYR A 434 24.11 24.35 0.43
C TYR A 434 23.84 23.16 -0.50
N CYS A 435 23.39 22.06 0.11
CA CYS A 435 22.91 20.87 -0.59
C CYS A 435 21.83 20.12 0.23
N ASN A 436 20.89 20.86 0.82
CA ASN A 436 19.87 20.34 1.74
C ASN A 436 20.52 19.55 2.91
N LEU A 437 20.09 18.31 3.17
CA LEU A 437 20.66 17.42 4.20
C LEU A 437 22.15 17.08 4.03
N MET A 438 22.77 17.46 2.91
CA MET A 438 24.21 17.21 2.65
C MET A 438 25.02 18.50 2.59
N SER A 439 24.52 19.60 3.19
CA SER A 439 25.23 20.88 3.27
C SER A 439 26.47 20.77 4.16
N PHE A 440 27.54 21.51 3.84
CA PHE A 440 28.80 21.44 4.61
C PHE A 440 29.56 22.77 4.60
N VAL A 441 30.44 22.94 5.60
CA VAL A 441 31.32 24.11 5.76
C VAL A 441 32.51 24.04 4.79
N ASP A 442 32.94 25.19 4.26
CA ASP A 442 34.13 25.28 3.43
C ASP A 442 35.37 24.78 4.19
N GLY A 443 36.14 23.89 3.58
CA GLY A 443 37.28 23.20 4.21
C GLY A 443 36.94 21.87 4.90
N ALA A 444 35.66 21.52 5.10
CA ALA A 444 35.27 20.20 5.62
C ALA A 444 35.64 19.05 4.66
N ILE A 445 35.54 19.30 3.35
CA ILE A 445 35.99 18.38 2.30
C ILE A 445 37.28 18.95 1.70
N LYS A 446 38.39 18.21 1.85
CA LYS A 446 39.74 18.68 1.47
C LYS A 446 39.99 18.67 -0.04
N SER A 447 39.39 17.75 -0.79
CA SER A 447 39.56 17.64 -2.24
C SER A 447 38.44 18.39 -2.98
N GLU A 448 38.81 19.22 -3.96
CA GLU A 448 37.86 19.92 -4.82
C GLU A 448 37.06 18.95 -5.72
N GLU A 449 37.66 17.83 -6.12
CA GLU A 449 36.96 16.76 -6.83
C GLU A 449 35.91 16.07 -5.94
N GLU A 450 36.28 15.70 -4.71
CA GLU A 450 35.34 15.11 -3.74
C GLU A 450 34.19 16.06 -3.42
N LYS A 451 34.49 17.35 -3.28
CA LYS A 451 33.52 18.42 -3.05
C LYS A 451 32.49 18.50 -4.18
N LYS A 452 32.93 18.47 -5.45
CA LYS A 452 32.03 18.45 -6.62
C LYS A 452 31.18 17.18 -6.67
N VAL A 453 31.77 16.03 -6.36
CA VAL A 453 31.05 14.74 -6.32
C VAL A 453 29.98 14.76 -5.23
N HIS A 454 30.31 15.24 -4.03
CA HIS A 454 29.39 15.34 -2.89
C HIS A 454 28.22 16.28 -3.19
N LEU A 455 28.50 17.47 -3.74
CA LEU A 455 27.45 18.41 -4.15
C LEU A 455 26.52 17.83 -5.23
N LYS A 456 27.08 17.13 -6.23
CA LYS A 456 26.27 16.48 -7.27
C LYS A 456 25.41 15.35 -6.71
N ALA A 457 25.98 14.53 -5.82
CA ALA A 457 25.27 13.44 -5.16
C ALA A 457 24.13 13.97 -4.28
N GLY A 458 24.39 14.99 -3.46
CA GLY A 458 23.36 15.61 -2.63
C GLY A 458 22.23 16.20 -3.47
N CYS A 459 22.52 16.89 -4.57
CA CYS A 459 21.48 17.40 -5.47
C CYS A 459 20.60 16.28 -6.07
N GLN A 460 21.20 15.15 -6.44
CA GLN A 460 20.48 14.00 -6.99
C GLN A 460 19.63 13.27 -5.94
N VAL A 461 20.20 13.01 -4.76
CA VAL A 461 19.52 12.29 -3.68
C VAL A 461 18.38 13.12 -3.10
N GLN A 462 18.57 14.44 -2.98
CA GLN A 462 17.62 15.36 -2.37
C GLN A 462 16.66 15.99 -3.40
N ASN A 463 16.79 15.63 -4.68
CA ASN A 463 15.98 16.14 -5.78
C ASN A 463 15.90 17.68 -5.82
N ILE A 464 17.04 18.36 -5.65
CA ILE A 464 17.16 19.83 -5.72
C ILE A 464 17.86 20.25 -7.01
N ASN A 465 17.38 21.34 -7.61
CA ASN A 465 17.78 21.77 -8.95
C ASN A 465 19.21 22.34 -9.02
N HIS A 466 19.75 22.87 -7.93
CA HIS A 466 21.12 23.38 -7.84
C HIS A 466 21.60 23.51 -6.39
N SER A 467 22.91 23.43 -6.19
CA SER A 467 23.62 23.83 -4.96
C SER A 467 24.23 25.21 -5.14
N TYR A 468 24.52 25.93 -4.06
CA TYR A 468 25.18 27.23 -4.09
C TYR A 468 26.06 27.47 -2.87
N GLU A 469 26.97 28.43 -2.99
CA GLU A 469 27.78 28.93 -1.89
C GLU A 469 27.02 30.02 -1.13
N ILE A 470 27.13 30.00 0.20
CA ILE A 470 26.53 31.00 1.07
C ILE A 470 27.50 31.39 2.20
N ASN A 471 27.51 32.68 2.54
CA ASN A 471 28.20 33.19 3.74
C ASN A 471 27.18 33.33 4.86
N VAL A 472 27.31 32.49 5.88
CA VAL A 472 26.42 32.45 7.04
C VAL A 472 27.05 33.23 8.18
N ARG A 473 26.27 34.05 8.89
CA ARG A 473 26.77 34.75 10.09
C ARG A 473 27.12 33.76 11.18
N VAL A 474 28.17 34.05 11.93
CA VAL A 474 28.57 33.20 13.05
C VAL A 474 28.08 33.74 14.39
N ARG A 475 27.96 32.85 15.37
CA ARG A 475 27.70 33.22 16.77
C ARG A 475 28.14 32.10 17.70
N THR A 476 28.62 32.45 18.90
CA THR A 476 28.84 31.44 19.94
C THR A 476 27.49 30.95 20.47
N LEU A 477 27.41 29.70 20.93
CA LEU A 477 26.17 29.21 21.54
C LEU A 477 25.84 30.01 22.81
N THR A 478 26.86 30.37 23.59
CA THR A 478 26.70 31.23 24.78
C THR A 478 25.97 32.53 24.45
N ALA A 479 26.35 33.23 23.37
CA ALA A 479 25.71 34.49 23.00
C ALA A 479 24.26 34.33 22.50
N ILE A 480 23.86 33.13 22.08
CA ILE A 480 22.46 32.81 21.77
C ILE A 480 21.71 32.52 23.07
N LEU A 481 22.28 31.76 23.99
CA LEU A 481 21.67 31.44 25.28
C LEU A 481 21.48 32.69 26.15
N ASP A 482 22.43 33.62 26.10
CA ASP A 482 22.32 34.94 26.73
C ASP A 482 21.12 35.73 26.20
N LYS A 483 20.90 35.73 24.88
CA LYS A 483 19.80 36.45 24.21
C LYS A 483 18.43 35.99 24.71
N TYR A 484 18.30 34.70 25.03
CA TYR A 484 17.05 34.09 25.48
C TYR A 484 16.95 33.92 27.00
N GLU A 485 17.95 34.40 27.74
CA GLU A 485 18.01 34.28 29.21
C GLU A 485 17.74 32.85 29.70
N VAL A 486 18.31 31.85 29.01
CA VAL A 486 18.01 30.44 29.25
C VAL A 486 18.50 30.00 30.64
N GLU A 487 17.60 29.69 31.56
CA GLU A 487 18.01 29.27 32.91
C GLU A 487 18.38 27.78 33.00
N ASN A 488 17.65 26.93 32.28
CA ASN A 488 17.78 25.47 32.38
C ASN A 488 17.79 24.84 30.99
N ILE A 489 18.68 23.88 30.79
CA ILE A 489 18.78 23.11 29.54
C ILE A 489 18.72 21.63 29.91
N ASP A 490 17.65 20.94 29.52
CA ASP A 490 17.47 19.52 29.77
C ASP A 490 18.20 18.65 28.74
N LEU A 491 18.19 19.06 27.48
CA LEU A 491 18.87 18.38 26.38
C LEU A 491 19.54 19.39 25.44
N PHE A 492 20.82 19.20 25.15
CA PHE A 492 21.48 19.81 24.02
C PHE A 492 21.80 18.73 22.97
N SER A 493 21.11 18.77 21.83
CA SER A 493 21.42 17.94 20.66
C SER A 493 22.36 18.70 19.73
N LEU A 494 23.50 18.11 19.41
CA LEU A 494 24.57 18.70 18.62
C LEU A 494 24.93 17.78 17.45
N ASP A 495 24.60 18.23 16.24
CA ASP A 495 24.93 17.60 14.98
C ASP A 495 25.31 18.71 13.99
N VAL A 496 26.60 18.92 13.75
CA VAL A 496 27.10 20.02 12.89
C VAL A 496 28.18 19.54 11.94
N GLU A 497 28.10 18.27 11.53
CA GLU A 497 28.90 17.70 10.46
C GLU A 497 30.42 17.82 10.66
N GLY A 498 30.91 17.52 11.87
CA GLY A 498 32.34 17.39 12.19
C GLY A 498 32.98 18.61 12.85
N PHE A 499 32.18 19.59 13.26
CA PHE A 499 32.63 20.77 13.99
C PHE A 499 32.12 20.78 15.44
N GLU A 500 31.74 19.62 15.98
CA GLU A 500 31.11 19.52 17.29
C GLU A 500 32.03 20.07 18.40
N LEU A 501 33.34 19.77 18.33
CA LEU A 501 34.32 20.28 19.30
C LEU A 501 34.44 21.82 19.27
N ASP A 502 34.41 22.42 18.07
CA ASP A 502 34.48 23.87 17.89
C ASP A 502 33.24 24.55 18.49
N VAL A 503 32.06 23.95 18.30
CA VAL A 503 30.81 24.44 18.91
C VAL A 503 30.87 24.33 20.45
N LEU A 504 31.36 23.21 20.98
CA LEU A 504 31.51 23.01 22.43
C LEU A 504 32.45 24.05 23.05
N GLN A 505 33.50 24.47 22.33
CA GLN A 505 34.41 25.54 22.74
C GLN A 505 33.80 26.96 22.69
N GLY A 506 32.56 27.10 22.21
CA GLY A 506 31.76 28.33 22.25
C GLY A 506 30.76 28.38 23.41
N ILE A 507 30.82 27.43 24.34
CA ILE A 507 29.90 27.30 25.48
C ILE A 507 30.61 27.64 26.79
N ASP A 508 30.05 28.57 27.55
CA ASP A 508 30.41 28.78 28.95
C ASP A 508 29.69 27.73 29.82
N PHE A 509 30.37 26.62 30.13
CA PHE A 509 29.81 25.52 30.92
C PHE A 509 29.69 25.81 32.43
N ASP A 510 30.24 26.92 32.91
CA ASP A 510 30.02 27.38 34.28
C ASP A 510 28.68 28.11 34.38
N LYS A 511 28.28 28.81 33.31
CA LYS A 511 26.98 29.47 33.22
C LYS A 511 25.87 28.56 32.67
N TYR A 512 26.14 27.84 31.59
CA TYR A 512 25.17 27.04 30.86
C TYR A 512 25.61 25.58 30.83
N ARG A 513 25.01 24.76 31.70
CA ARG A 513 25.34 23.34 31.83
C ARG A 513 24.13 22.47 31.49
N PRO A 514 23.97 22.04 30.22
CA PRO A 514 22.96 21.07 29.86
C PRO A 514 22.98 19.82 30.75
N LYS A 515 21.82 19.33 31.17
CA LYS A 515 21.75 18.08 31.95
C LYS A 515 22.23 16.89 31.12
N PHE A 516 21.80 16.85 29.86
CA PHE A 516 22.21 15.87 28.88
C PHE A 516 22.71 16.55 27.60
N MET A 517 23.74 15.98 26.99
CA MET A 517 24.18 16.34 25.65
C MET A 517 24.16 15.11 24.76
N LEU A 518 23.43 15.19 23.65
CA LEU A 518 23.48 14.21 22.57
C LEU A 518 24.39 14.78 21.49
N ILE A 519 25.50 14.10 21.20
CA ILE A 519 26.49 14.58 20.23
C ILE A 519 26.68 13.50 19.16
N GLU A 520 26.50 13.86 17.88
CA GLU A 520 26.90 12.99 16.77
C GLU A 520 28.42 13.14 16.55
N VAL A 521 29.17 12.13 16.95
CA VAL A 521 30.63 12.18 16.97
C VAL A 521 31.20 11.41 15.80
N ARG A 522 32.08 12.04 15.01
CA ARG A 522 32.93 11.34 14.05
C ARG A 522 33.99 10.51 14.77
N TYR A 523 34.24 9.28 14.30
CA TYR A 523 35.17 8.35 14.96
C TYR A 523 36.56 8.96 15.25
N GLY A 524 37.08 9.80 14.36
CA GLY A 524 38.37 10.48 14.53
C GLY A 524 38.39 11.52 15.66
N ASP A 525 37.24 12.16 15.94
CA ASP A 525 37.14 13.32 16.84
C ASP A 525 36.75 12.93 18.27
N ARG A 526 36.25 11.69 18.45
CA ARG A 526 35.76 11.18 19.74
C ARG A 526 36.73 11.37 20.90
N LYS A 527 38.01 11.06 20.70
CA LYS A 527 39.02 11.20 21.76
C LYS A 527 39.20 12.66 22.21
N ALA A 528 39.09 13.61 21.29
CA ALA A 528 39.23 15.03 21.60
C ALA A 528 37.99 15.55 22.37
N ILE A 529 36.79 15.18 21.92
CA ILE A 529 35.53 15.52 22.59
C ILE A 529 35.47 14.91 24.00
N ASP A 530 35.75 13.62 24.14
CA ASP A 530 35.78 12.94 25.45
C ASP A 530 36.80 13.60 26.38
N SER A 531 37.99 13.93 25.88
CA SER A 531 39.02 14.62 26.67
C SER A 531 38.60 16.03 27.10
N PHE A 532 37.89 16.76 26.24
CA PHE A 532 37.39 18.10 26.54
C PHE A 532 36.29 18.05 27.60
N LEU A 533 35.37 17.09 27.50
CA LEU A 533 34.20 16.99 28.38
C LEU A 533 34.45 16.24 29.70
N ARG A 534 35.52 15.43 29.82
CA ARG A 534 35.75 14.48 30.94
C ARG A 534 35.60 14.99 32.37
N ARG A 535 35.75 16.31 32.61
CA ARG A 535 35.64 16.91 33.94
C ARG A 535 34.25 17.42 34.28
N LEU A 536 33.39 17.54 33.26
CA LEU A 536 32.08 18.17 33.32
C LEU A 536 30.96 17.18 32.99
N TYR A 537 31.28 16.15 32.20
CA TYR A 537 30.32 15.16 31.71
C TYR A 537 30.92 13.76 31.66
N GLU A 538 30.05 12.77 31.84
CA GLU A 538 30.34 11.36 31.62
C GLU A 538 29.50 10.82 30.44
N PRO A 539 30.07 9.97 29.56
CA PRO A 539 29.29 9.30 28.53
C PRO A 539 28.46 8.17 29.17
N VAL A 540 27.14 8.24 29.01
CA VAL A 540 26.20 7.29 29.64
C VAL A 540 25.58 6.30 28.65
N ALA A 541 25.56 6.62 27.36
CA ALA A 541 25.08 5.71 26.33
C ALA A 541 25.67 6.00 24.95
N VAL A 542 25.80 4.95 24.13
CA VAL A 542 25.99 5.05 22.68
C VAL A 542 24.68 4.63 22.04
N LEU A 543 24.01 5.56 21.35
CA LEU A 543 22.64 5.39 20.86
C LEU A 543 22.58 5.04 19.37
N SER A 544 23.69 5.14 18.63
CA SER A 544 23.82 4.61 17.27
C SER A 544 23.79 3.08 17.28
N ASN A 545 23.13 2.44 16.30
CA ASN A 545 23.11 0.97 16.21
C ASN A 545 24.53 0.47 15.89
N SER A 546 25.16 -0.26 16.80
CA SER A 546 26.42 -0.92 16.52
C SER A 546 26.21 -2.13 15.59
N VAL A 547 27.26 -2.42 14.81
CA VAL A 547 27.54 -3.64 14.02
C VAL A 547 27.12 -3.59 12.55
N ASN A 548 27.96 -2.93 11.74
CA ASN A 548 28.56 -3.61 10.59
C ASN A 548 30.08 -3.47 10.72
N GLU A 549 30.75 -4.53 11.15
CA GLU A 549 32.23 -4.63 11.27
C GLU A 549 32.97 -4.53 9.93
N THR A 550 32.25 -4.21 8.84
CA THR A 550 32.76 -4.20 7.47
C THR A 550 32.79 -2.81 6.82
N LEU A 551 32.41 -1.74 7.52
CA LEU A 551 32.48 -0.38 6.97
C LEU A 551 33.70 0.40 7.50
N PRO A 552 34.58 0.89 6.61
CA PRO A 552 35.87 1.49 6.97
C PRO A 552 35.68 2.88 7.60
N GLU A 553 36.43 3.18 8.67
CA GLU A 553 36.89 4.49 9.21
C GLU A 553 35.96 5.74 9.20
N ARG A 554 34.70 5.65 8.76
CA ARG A 554 33.74 6.74 8.56
C ARG A 554 32.40 6.49 9.27
N SER A 555 32.40 5.85 10.44
CA SER A 555 31.18 5.68 11.24
C SER A 555 30.99 6.87 12.19
N HIS A 556 29.84 7.53 12.08
CA HIS A 556 29.35 8.51 13.06
C HIS A 556 28.74 7.74 14.24
N GLN A 557 28.86 8.29 15.46
CA GLN A 557 28.30 7.71 16.67
C GLN A 557 27.51 8.74 17.45
N ASP A 558 26.24 8.46 17.71
CA ASP A 558 25.41 9.23 18.63
C ASP A 558 25.78 8.88 20.07
N ILE A 559 26.44 9.78 20.78
CA ILE A 559 26.84 9.56 22.18
C ILE A 559 26.04 10.49 23.08
N LEU A 560 25.40 9.91 24.09
CA LEU A 560 24.71 10.63 25.14
C LEU A 560 25.65 10.85 26.33
N TYR A 561 25.91 12.11 26.64
CA TYR A 561 26.65 12.56 27.81
C TYR A 561 25.70 13.10 28.87
N LYS A 562 26.04 12.89 30.14
CA LYS A 562 25.31 13.41 31.29
C LYS A 562 26.24 14.27 32.13
N ALA A 563 25.76 15.42 32.61
CA ALA A 563 26.56 16.28 33.50
C ALA A 563 26.91 15.53 34.81
N THR A 564 28.18 15.65 35.23
CA THR A 564 28.71 15.03 36.45
C THR A 564 28.39 15.83 37.71
#